data_AF-A0A077MCJ2-F1
#
_entry.id   AF-A0A077MCJ2-F1
#
_cell.length_a   1.000
_cell.length_b   1.000
_cell.length_c   1.000
_cell.angle_alpha   90.00
_cell.angle_beta   90.00
_cell.angle_gamma   90.00
#
_symmetry.space_group_name_H-M   'P 1'
#
loop_
_entity.id
_entity.type
_entity.pdbx_description
1 polymer ?
#
loop_
_entity_poly.entity_id
_entity_poly.type
_entity_poly.pdbx_seq_one_letter_code
_entity_poly.pdbx_strand_id
1 'polypeptide(L)'
;MTRDHGAALLPVDDWLADLARAAERDDDRWLAEALVRRGGVIGSHWLGGELTRQTKTSVSDFLTQADAQAEADIAAAIRALRPADGILGEEGTSTTGASGRRWIIDPIDGTYNYASRLESWCSAVALQGPGANLIGAIRQDSVEGTWLGHVTEDGAAAWLNGSRLPRLADVPLAQLSLATYLHPTYLANPDALQPWLAACAGSATLRMNGSGSCDLARVATGRLGAFLQHSTAEWDWYPGVALVLGAGGVAETVEHRGFRWHVAGGAGAVAQLIERLRSA
;
A
#
# COMPACT_ATOMS: atom_id res chain seq x y z
N MET A 1 26.81 9.38 4.00
CA MET A 1 26.55 8.57 5.20
C MET A 1 26.30 7.14 4.74
N THR A 2 27.27 6.25 4.93
CA THR A 2 27.10 4.81 4.77
C THR A 2 26.09 4.35 5.81
N ARG A 3 24.84 4.09 5.40
CA ARG A 3 23.85 3.47 6.28
C ARG A 3 24.39 2.08 6.63
N ASP A 4 24.38 1.76 7.91
CA ASP A 4 24.76 0.43 8.39
C ASP A 4 23.62 -0.54 8.03
N HIS A 5 23.75 -1.22 6.89
CA HIS A 5 22.77 -2.22 6.43
C HIS A 5 23.00 -3.58 7.13
N GLY A 6 23.91 -3.65 8.12
CA GLY A 6 24.41 -4.87 8.73
C GLY A 6 23.88 -5.17 10.13
N ALA A 7 22.86 -4.45 10.62
CA ALA A 7 22.23 -4.84 11.88
C ALA A 7 21.60 -6.24 11.72
N ALA A 8 21.93 -7.15 12.64
CA ALA A 8 21.37 -8.49 12.65
C ALA A 8 19.85 -8.41 12.80
N LEU A 9 19.12 -9.06 11.89
CA LEU A 9 17.67 -9.18 12.00
C LEU A 9 17.34 -9.99 13.25
N LEU A 10 16.52 -9.43 14.14
CA LEU A 10 16.04 -10.15 15.33
C LEU A 10 15.30 -11.43 14.88
N PRO A 11 15.59 -12.62 15.43
CA PRO A 11 14.87 -13.84 15.11
C PRO A 11 13.36 -13.67 15.29
N VAL A 12 12.56 -14.38 14.48
CA VAL A 12 11.10 -14.23 14.49
C VAL A 12 10.51 -14.57 15.86
N ASP A 13 10.99 -15.61 16.54
CA ASP A 13 10.48 -16.00 17.86
C ASP A 13 10.74 -14.93 18.92
N ASP A 14 11.93 -14.31 18.90
CA ASP A 14 12.29 -13.23 19.81
C ASP A 14 11.45 -11.98 19.52
N TRP A 15 11.28 -11.64 18.24
CA TRP A 15 10.43 -10.53 17.81
C TRP A 15 8.96 -10.75 18.21
N LEU A 16 8.43 -11.96 18.04
CA LEU A 16 7.07 -12.32 18.47
C LEU A 16 6.92 -12.23 19.99
N ALA A 17 7.92 -12.67 20.75
CA ALA A 17 7.91 -12.55 22.20
C ALA A 17 7.92 -11.09 22.66
N ASP A 18 8.71 -10.23 22.02
CA ASP A 18 8.70 -8.78 22.25
C ASP A 18 7.35 -8.16 21.88
N LEU A 19 6.80 -8.54 20.72
CA LEU A 19 5.52 -8.05 20.25
C LEU A 19 4.38 -8.44 21.21
N ALA A 20 4.35 -9.70 21.66
CA ALA A 20 3.36 -10.17 22.63
C ALA A 20 3.45 -9.46 23.98
N ARG A 21 4.67 -9.15 24.45
CA ARG A 21 4.87 -8.32 25.66
C ARG A 21 4.37 -6.89 25.48
N ALA A 22 4.54 -6.33 24.28
CA ALA A 22 4.08 -4.97 23.96
C ALA A 22 2.58 -4.89 23.63
N ALA A 23 1.93 -6.02 23.38
CA ALA A 23 0.50 -6.13 23.06
C ALA A 23 -0.44 -5.86 24.26
N GLU A 24 0.02 -5.14 25.29
CA GLU A 24 -0.80 -4.70 26.44
C GLU A 24 -1.99 -3.81 26.01
N ARG A 25 -2.03 -3.37 24.74
CA ARG A 25 -3.13 -2.65 24.12
C ARG A 25 -3.76 -3.50 23.04
N ASP A 26 -5.03 -3.84 23.19
CA ASP A 26 -5.86 -4.41 22.12
C ASP A 26 -6.19 -3.34 21.05
N ASP A 27 -5.15 -2.82 20.39
CA ASP A 27 -5.23 -1.77 19.39
C ASP A 27 -4.61 -2.26 18.08
N ASP A 28 -5.46 -2.51 17.10
CA ASP A 28 -5.03 -3.00 15.78
C ASP A 28 -4.20 -1.98 15.00
N ARG A 29 -4.28 -0.69 15.32
CA ARG A 29 -3.43 0.32 14.68
C ARG A 29 -1.98 0.16 15.10
N TRP A 30 -1.75 -0.08 16.39
CA TRP A 30 -0.43 -0.37 16.92
C TRP A 30 0.13 -1.64 16.28
N LEU A 31 -0.70 -2.69 16.18
CA LEU A 31 -0.29 -3.94 15.53
C LEU A 31 0.07 -3.68 14.05
N ALA A 32 -0.77 -2.97 13.29
CA ALA A 32 -0.51 -2.64 11.90
C ALA A 32 0.84 -1.90 11.73
N GLU A 33 1.15 -0.92 12.58
CA GLU A 33 2.44 -0.24 12.55
C GLU A 33 3.61 -1.18 12.86
N ALA A 34 3.46 -2.08 13.83
CA ALA A 34 4.50 -3.04 14.21
C ALA A 34 4.80 -4.03 13.07
N LEU A 35 3.76 -4.49 12.37
CA LEU A 35 3.89 -5.40 11.22
C LEU A 35 4.67 -4.76 10.07
N VAL A 36 4.31 -3.53 9.65
CA VAL A 36 5.04 -2.87 8.55
C VAL A 36 6.45 -2.43 8.93
N ARG A 37 6.70 -2.15 10.22
CA ARG A 37 8.08 -1.94 10.72
C ARG A 37 8.91 -3.21 10.60
N ARG A 38 8.34 -4.38 10.89
CA ARG A 38 9.04 -5.66 10.69
C ARG A 38 9.36 -5.89 9.23
N GLY A 39 8.39 -5.71 8.33
CA GLY A 39 8.61 -5.82 6.89
C GLY A 39 9.67 -4.84 6.36
N GLY A 40 9.64 -3.58 6.79
CA GLY A 40 10.66 -2.58 6.44
C GLY A 40 12.07 -2.96 6.86
N VAL A 41 12.24 -3.46 8.11
CA VAL A 41 13.53 -3.91 8.63
C VAL A 41 14.06 -5.12 7.85
N ILE A 42 13.19 -6.08 7.53
CA ILE A 42 13.55 -7.24 6.70
C ILE A 42 13.98 -6.78 5.30
N GLY A 43 13.18 -5.93 4.65
CA GLY A 43 13.53 -5.36 3.35
C GLY A 43 14.87 -4.62 3.37
N SER A 44 15.12 -3.82 4.39
CA SER A 44 16.40 -3.11 4.56
C SER A 44 17.59 -4.05 4.79
N HIS A 45 17.39 -5.13 5.55
CA HIS A 45 18.42 -6.16 5.80
C HIS A 45 18.85 -6.84 4.49
N TRP A 46 17.88 -7.30 3.69
CA TRP A 46 18.17 -8.00 2.43
C TRP A 46 18.79 -7.10 1.35
N LEU A 47 18.52 -5.78 1.36
CA LEU A 47 19.21 -4.83 0.48
C LEU A 47 20.72 -4.74 0.75
N GLY A 48 21.16 -5.09 1.97
CA GLY A 48 22.58 -5.18 2.34
C GLY A 48 23.31 -6.36 1.69
N GLY A 49 22.59 -7.31 1.08
CA GLY A 49 23.12 -8.55 0.51
C GLY A 49 22.84 -8.75 -0.98
N GLU A 50 22.99 -9.99 -1.41
CA GLU A 50 22.59 -10.45 -2.75
C GLU A 50 21.09 -10.78 -2.74
N LEU A 51 20.36 -10.25 -3.73
CA LEU A 51 18.93 -10.51 -3.92
C LEU A 51 18.74 -11.55 -5.03
N THR A 52 18.08 -12.64 -4.68
CA THR A 52 17.62 -13.64 -5.64
C THR A 52 16.19 -13.34 -6.06
N ARG A 53 15.90 -13.46 -7.36
CA ARG A 53 14.53 -13.34 -7.90
C ARG A 53 13.95 -14.72 -8.17
N GLN A 54 12.76 -14.97 -7.65
CA GLN A 54 11.97 -16.15 -7.95
C GLN A 54 10.74 -15.73 -8.74
N THR A 55 10.73 -16.07 -10.03
CA THR A 55 9.60 -15.79 -10.93
C THR A 55 8.34 -16.53 -10.48
N LYS A 56 7.22 -15.80 -10.36
CA LYS A 56 5.88 -16.37 -10.16
C LYS A 56 5.25 -16.72 -11.50
N THR A 57 4.72 -15.72 -12.22
CA THR A 57 4.07 -15.93 -13.53
C THR A 57 4.83 -15.32 -14.71
N SER A 58 5.63 -14.28 -14.51
CA SER A 58 6.33 -13.56 -15.59
C SER A 58 7.60 -12.86 -15.12
N VAL A 59 8.41 -12.34 -16.05
CA VAL A 59 9.66 -11.63 -15.69
C VAL A 59 9.44 -10.34 -14.88
N SER A 60 8.24 -9.77 -14.92
CA SER A 60 7.84 -8.63 -14.09
C SER A 60 7.02 -9.03 -12.87
N ASP A 61 6.68 -10.31 -12.73
CA ASP A 61 5.95 -10.88 -11.60
C ASP A 61 6.82 -11.94 -10.90
N PHE A 62 7.61 -11.47 -9.95
CA PHE A 62 8.56 -12.26 -9.18
C PHE A 62 8.60 -11.75 -7.74
N LEU A 63 9.11 -12.59 -6.86
CA LEU A 63 9.38 -12.24 -5.46
C LEU A 63 10.88 -12.39 -5.15
N THR A 64 11.32 -11.78 -4.07
CA THR A 64 12.66 -11.96 -3.51
C THR A 64 12.61 -12.66 -2.15
N GLN A 65 13.79 -12.95 -1.59
CA GLN A 65 13.90 -13.50 -0.22
C GLN A 65 13.27 -12.57 0.83
N ALA A 66 13.27 -11.26 0.57
CA ALA A 66 12.68 -10.28 1.48
C ALA A 66 11.15 -10.42 1.54
N ASP A 67 10.50 -10.55 0.39
CA ASP A 67 9.04 -10.72 0.28
C ASP A 67 8.59 -11.95 1.06
N ALA A 68 9.21 -13.11 0.79
CA ALA A 68 8.87 -14.37 1.43
C ALA A 68 9.08 -14.34 2.95
N GLN A 69 10.20 -13.78 3.43
CA GLN A 69 10.48 -13.71 4.86
C GLN A 69 9.56 -12.71 5.57
N ALA A 70 9.33 -11.54 4.98
CA ALA A 70 8.47 -10.52 5.58
C ALA A 70 7.02 -10.98 5.68
N GLU A 71 6.46 -11.61 4.63
CA GLU A 71 5.10 -12.15 4.70
C GLU A 71 4.99 -13.25 5.77
N ALA A 72 5.97 -14.16 5.84
CA ALA A 72 5.97 -15.24 6.83
C ALA A 72 5.96 -14.70 8.26
N ASP A 73 6.83 -13.73 8.57
CA ASP A 73 6.92 -13.12 9.90
C ASP A 73 5.64 -12.35 10.25
N ILE A 74 5.13 -11.52 9.33
CA ILE A 74 3.90 -10.73 9.52
C ILE A 74 2.71 -11.67 9.75
N ALA A 75 2.57 -12.72 8.94
CA ALA A 75 1.49 -13.69 9.09
C ALA A 75 1.60 -14.49 10.39
N ALA A 76 2.82 -14.84 10.84
CA ALA A 76 3.03 -15.49 12.13
C ALA A 76 2.54 -14.62 13.29
N ALA A 77 2.85 -13.32 13.27
CA ALA A 77 2.37 -12.38 14.28
C ALA A 77 0.84 -12.24 14.30
N ILE A 78 0.21 -12.12 13.13
CA ILE A 78 -1.26 -12.05 13.03
C ILE A 78 -1.89 -13.33 13.58
N ARG A 79 -1.38 -14.52 13.24
CA ARG A 79 -1.92 -15.79 13.77
C ARG A 79 -1.78 -15.89 15.28
N ALA A 80 -0.68 -15.39 15.84
CA ALA A 80 -0.44 -15.42 17.28
C ALA A 80 -1.35 -14.46 18.05
N LEU A 81 -1.53 -13.23 17.56
CA LEU A 81 -2.21 -12.15 18.27
C LEU A 81 -3.69 -11.97 17.89
N ARG A 82 -4.08 -12.44 16.70
CA ARG A 82 -5.42 -12.36 16.12
C ARG A 82 -5.84 -13.69 15.48
N PRO A 83 -5.85 -14.80 16.23
CA PRO A 83 -6.08 -16.15 15.67
C PRO A 83 -7.44 -16.34 14.99
N ALA A 84 -8.42 -15.47 15.25
CA ALA A 84 -9.74 -15.51 14.63
C ALA A 84 -9.84 -14.69 13.33
N ASP A 85 -8.84 -13.85 13.01
CA ASP A 85 -8.86 -13.01 11.81
C ASP A 85 -8.39 -13.78 10.57
N GLY A 86 -8.90 -13.39 9.40
CA GLY A 86 -8.42 -13.90 8.12
C GLY A 86 -7.12 -13.22 7.69
N ILE A 87 -6.41 -13.84 6.75
CA ILE A 87 -5.19 -13.31 6.14
C ILE A 87 -5.27 -13.46 4.62
N LEU A 88 -4.87 -12.42 3.90
CA LEU A 88 -4.51 -12.44 2.48
C LEU A 88 -3.14 -11.80 2.31
N GLY A 89 -2.17 -12.57 1.85
CA GLY A 89 -0.85 -12.08 1.46
C GLY A 89 -0.64 -12.20 -0.04
N GLU A 90 0.11 -11.26 -0.60
CA GLU A 90 0.55 -11.25 -2.00
C GLU A 90 1.35 -12.50 -2.37
N GLU A 91 2.18 -13.01 -1.45
CA GLU A 91 3.10 -14.13 -1.69
C GLU A 91 2.44 -15.50 -1.49
N GLY A 92 1.13 -15.51 -1.29
CA GLY A 92 0.30 -16.70 -1.27
C GLY A 92 -0.18 -17.12 0.11
N THR A 93 0.21 -16.42 1.18
CA THR A 93 -0.37 -16.68 2.50
C THR A 93 -1.87 -16.38 2.48
N SER A 94 -2.68 -17.39 2.79
CA SER A 94 -4.12 -17.22 2.90
C SER A 94 -4.67 -17.98 4.09
N THR A 95 -5.58 -17.36 4.84
CA THR A 95 -6.27 -17.99 5.96
C THR A 95 -7.68 -17.44 6.02
N THR A 96 -8.67 -18.33 6.07
CA THR A 96 -10.06 -17.93 6.31
C THR A 96 -10.26 -17.70 7.81
N GLY A 97 -10.68 -16.49 8.17
CA GLY A 97 -10.98 -16.12 9.56
C GLY A 97 -12.43 -16.41 9.95
N ALA A 98 -12.70 -16.37 11.26
CA ALA A 98 -14.03 -16.52 11.85
C ALA A 98 -14.59 -15.20 12.44
N SER A 99 -13.75 -14.17 12.59
CA SER A 99 -14.14 -12.88 13.20
C SER A 99 -14.86 -11.93 12.24
N GLY A 100 -14.87 -12.21 10.94
CA GLY A 100 -15.31 -11.28 9.90
C GLY A 100 -14.28 -10.17 9.60
N ARG A 101 -13.10 -10.22 10.21
CA ARG A 101 -11.96 -9.34 9.91
C ARG A 101 -10.94 -10.05 9.03
N ARG A 102 -10.21 -9.29 8.22
CA ARG A 102 -9.17 -9.81 7.32
C ARG A 102 -7.98 -8.85 7.25
N TRP A 103 -6.81 -9.37 7.55
CA TRP A 103 -5.53 -8.71 7.30
C TRP A 103 -5.12 -8.95 5.85
N ILE A 104 -4.65 -7.89 5.20
CA ILE A 104 -4.20 -7.89 3.82
C ILE A 104 -2.75 -7.40 3.83
N ILE A 105 -1.84 -8.16 3.22
CA ILE A 105 -0.40 -7.99 3.37
C ILE A 105 0.22 -7.86 1.98
N ASP A 106 0.96 -6.76 1.80
CA ASP A 106 2.01 -6.66 0.80
C ASP A 106 3.34 -6.53 1.55
N PRO A 107 4.19 -7.57 1.56
CA PRO A 107 5.43 -7.52 2.30
C PRO A 107 6.40 -6.47 1.74
N ILE A 108 6.46 -6.29 0.42
CA ILE A 108 7.38 -5.41 -0.32
C ILE A 108 6.69 -4.89 -1.59
N ASP A 109 5.84 -3.87 -1.45
CA ASP A 109 5.19 -3.22 -2.59
C ASP A 109 6.26 -2.47 -3.40
N GLY A 110 6.24 -2.68 -4.71
CA GLY A 110 7.26 -2.20 -5.62
C GLY A 110 8.46 -3.15 -5.70
N THR A 111 8.24 -4.47 -5.69
CA THR A 111 9.29 -5.51 -5.79
C THR A 111 10.29 -5.26 -6.92
N TYR A 112 9.84 -4.72 -8.07
CA TYR A 112 10.75 -4.36 -9.17
C TYR A 112 11.69 -3.21 -8.79
N ASN A 113 11.19 -2.18 -8.12
CA ASN A 113 11.99 -1.10 -7.57
C ASN A 113 12.96 -1.62 -6.52
N TYR A 114 12.46 -2.43 -5.59
CA TYR A 114 13.24 -3.07 -4.54
C TYR A 114 14.41 -3.87 -5.10
N ALA A 115 14.15 -4.80 -6.03
CA ALA A 115 15.16 -5.61 -6.69
C ALA A 115 16.08 -4.83 -7.64
N SER A 116 15.71 -3.60 -7.99
CA SER A 116 16.54 -2.65 -8.74
C SER A 116 17.24 -1.62 -7.84
N ARG A 117 17.09 -1.74 -6.51
CA ARG A 117 17.64 -0.83 -5.50
C ARG A 117 17.19 0.62 -5.66
N LEU A 118 16.01 0.83 -6.24
CA LEU A 118 15.33 2.13 -6.25
C LEU A 118 14.60 2.30 -4.91
N GLU A 119 14.44 3.54 -4.45
CA GLU A 119 13.96 3.81 -3.09
C GLU A 119 12.43 3.69 -2.93
N SER A 120 11.68 3.70 -4.04
CA SER A 120 10.21 3.73 -4.04
C SER A 120 9.60 2.32 -3.88
N TRP A 121 9.83 1.73 -2.72
CA TRP A 121 9.19 0.50 -2.24
C TRP A 121 8.80 0.67 -0.76
N CYS A 122 7.89 -0.16 -0.28
CA CYS A 122 7.48 -0.15 1.13
C CYS A 122 6.97 -1.52 1.59
N SER A 123 6.87 -1.72 2.92
CA SER A 123 6.01 -2.76 3.47
C SER A 123 4.64 -2.16 3.77
N ALA A 124 3.57 -2.86 3.42
CA ALA A 124 2.21 -2.36 3.53
C ALA A 124 1.26 -3.42 4.09
N VAL A 125 0.38 -3.02 5.01
CA VAL A 125 -0.69 -3.88 5.53
C VAL A 125 -1.98 -3.11 5.66
N ALA A 126 -3.09 -3.82 5.51
CA ALA A 126 -4.41 -3.33 5.85
C ALA A 126 -5.16 -4.33 6.72
N LEU A 127 -6.11 -3.83 7.51
CA LEU A 127 -7.11 -4.62 8.20
C LEU A 127 -8.48 -4.13 7.78
N GLN A 128 -9.26 -5.01 7.19
CA GLN A 128 -10.68 -4.81 6.96
C GLN A 128 -11.51 -5.48 8.06
N GLY A 129 -12.60 -4.86 8.47
CA GLY A 129 -13.56 -5.43 9.39
C GLY A 129 -15.00 -4.97 9.14
N PRO A 130 -15.95 -5.42 9.98
CA PRO A 130 -17.35 -4.99 9.92
C PRO A 130 -17.51 -3.46 10.04
N GLY A 131 -18.63 -2.92 9.54
CA GLY A 131 -18.98 -1.50 9.72
C GLY A 131 -17.99 -0.54 9.04
N ALA A 132 -17.54 -0.87 7.82
CA ALA A 132 -16.55 -0.09 7.07
C ALA A 132 -15.22 0.16 7.81
N ASN A 133 -14.92 -0.61 8.87
CA ASN A 133 -13.67 -0.46 9.60
C ASN A 133 -12.48 -0.84 8.71
N LEU A 134 -11.60 0.12 8.48
CA LEU A 134 -10.41 -0.04 7.64
C LEU A 134 -9.22 0.60 8.33
N ILE A 135 -8.20 -0.19 8.61
CA ILE A 135 -6.87 0.30 9.02
C ILE A 135 -5.92 0.04 7.87
N GLY A 136 -5.05 1.00 7.56
CA GLY A 136 -3.93 0.81 6.64
C GLY A 136 -2.66 1.36 7.25
N ALA A 137 -1.56 0.63 7.13
CA ALA A 137 -0.24 1.08 7.52
C ALA A 137 0.75 0.83 6.38
N ILE A 138 1.67 1.77 6.19
CA ILE A 138 2.71 1.72 5.17
C ILE A 138 4.03 2.18 5.80
N ARG A 139 5.10 1.41 5.60
CA ARG A 139 6.46 1.74 6.05
C ARG A 139 7.41 1.87 4.88
N GLN A 140 8.01 3.05 4.73
CA GLN A 140 9.11 3.28 3.82
C GLN A 140 10.35 3.74 4.61
N ASP A 141 11.19 2.79 5.00
CA ASP A 141 12.37 3.02 5.86
C ASP A 141 13.37 4.00 5.26
N SER A 142 13.51 4.03 3.94
CA SER A 142 14.55 4.78 3.26
C SER A 142 14.34 6.30 3.28
N VAL A 143 13.10 6.76 3.47
CA VAL A 143 12.71 8.16 3.20
C VAL A 143 11.87 8.79 4.31
N GLU A 144 10.75 8.16 4.71
CA GLU A 144 9.60 8.91 5.26
C GLU A 144 9.11 8.37 6.61
N GLY A 145 9.35 7.09 6.89
CA GLY A 145 8.88 6.43 8.11
C GLY A 145 7.55 5.69 7.91
N THR A 146 6.64 5.83 8.87
CA THR A 146 5.38 5.05 8.91
C THR A 146 4.17 5.95 8.73
N TRP A 147 3.34 5.66 7.73
CA TRP A 147 1.98 6.16 7.63
C TRP A 147 1.00 5.18 8.26
N LEU A 148 -0.05 5.72 8.87
CA LEU A 148 -1.15 4.98 9.46
C LEU A 148 -2.46 5.69 9.13
N GLY A 149 -3.49 4.95 8.77
CA GLY A 149 -4.83 5.44 8.46
C GLY A 149 -5.85 4.56 9.14
N HIS A 150 -6.91 5.16 9.66
CA HIS A 150 -8.02 4.45 10.28
C HIS A 150 -9.33 5.12 9.91
N VAL A 151 -10.24 4.32 9.35
CA VAL A 151 -11.59 4.70 8.94
C VAL A 151 -12.57 3.83 9.73
N THR A 152 -13.60 4.47 10.29
CA THR A 152 -14.70 3.86 11.04
C THR A 152 -16.00 4.59 10.68
N GLU A 153 -17.15 4.05 11.10
CA GLU A 153 -18.44 4.75 10.97
C GLU A 153 -18.46 6.10 11.72
N ASP A 154 -17.70 6.19 12.83
CA ASP A 154 -17.64 7.38 13.69
C ASP A 154 -16.64 8.44 13.20
N GLY A 155 -15.82 8.12 12.20
CA GLY A 155 -14.87 9.06 11.62
C GLY A 155 -13.60 8.42 11.06
N ALA A 156 -12.74 9.28 10.52
CA ALA A 156 -11.50 8.89 9.87
C ALA A 156 -10.34 9.81 10.27
N ALA A 157 -9.14 9.24 10.35
CA ALA A 157 -7.91 9.97 10.58
C ALA A 157 -6.71 9.24 9.97
N ALA A 158 -5.69 10.01 9.61
CA ALA A 158 -4.40 9.50 9.17
C ALA A 158 -3.26 10.20 9.89
N TRP A 159 -2.12 9.53 10.00
CA TRP A 159 -0.91 9.98 10.67
C TRP A 159 0.32 9.64 9.85
N LEU A 160 1.35 10.47 9.99
CA LEU A 160 2.71 10.17 9.57
C LEU A 160 3.61 10.27 10.79
N ASN A 161 4.29 9.18 11.15
CA ASN A 161 5.16 9.08 12.32
C ASN A 161 4.47 9.55 13.61
N GLY A 162 3.22 9.12 13.82
CA GLY A 162 2.39 9.48 14.98
C GLY A 162 1.81 10.91 14.95
N SER A 163 2.21 11.75 13.99
CA SER A 163 1.66 13.10 13.83
C SER A 163 0.45 13.08 12.91
N ARG A 164 -0.69 13.62 13.35
CA ARG A 164 -1.93 13.62 12.57
C ARG A 164 -1.76 14.45 11.29
N LEU A 165 -2.20 13.91 10.17
CA LEU A 165 -2.18 14.61 8.89
C LEU A 165 -3.25 15.72 8.86
N PRO A 166 -2.97 16.84 8.17
CA PRO A 166 -4.00 17.82 7.85
C PRO A 166 -5.01 17.22 6.87
N ARG A 167 -6.17 17.87 6.73
CA ARG A 167 -7.15 17.49 5.70
C ARG A 167 -6.53 17.69 4.31
N LEU A 168 -6.74 16.71 3.43
CA LEU A 168 -6.33 16.79 2.04
C LEU A 168 -7.01 17.98 1.36
N ALA A 169 -6.23 18.79 0.65
CA ALA A 169 -6.74 19.94 -0.09
C ALA A 169 -7.49 19.48 -1.34
N ASP A 170 -8.62 20.14 -1.63
CA ASP A 170 -9.35 19.91 -2.88
C ASP A 170 -8.83 20.88 -3.95
N VAL A 171 -7.91 20.39 -4.78
CA VAL A 171 -7.22 21.16 -5.82
C VAL A 171 -7.69 20.67 -7.19
N PRO A 172 -7.93 21.56 -8.18
CA PRO A 172 -8.32 21.15 -9.52
C PRO A 172 -7.30 20.18 -10.14
N LEU A 173 -7.79 19.13 -10.82
CA LEU A 173 -6.94 18.09 -11.43
C LEU A 173 -5.83 18.67 -12.33
N ALA A 174 -6.14 19.72 -13.09
CA ALA A 174 -5.20 20.40 -13.98
C ALA A 174 -4.02 21.09 -13.27
N GLN A 175 -4.01 21.15 -11.94
CA GLN A 175 -2.91 21.67 -11.12
C GLN A 175 -2.21 20.57 -10.32
N LEU A 176 -2.63 19.32 -10.47
CA LEU A 176 -2.16 18.20 -9.68
C LEU A 176 -1.19 17.29 -10.44
N SER A 177 -0.25 16.72 -9.70
CA SER A 177 0.55 15.57 -10.16
C SER A 177 -0.26 14.29 -9.93
N LEU A 178 -0.55 13.56 -11.01
CA LEU A 178 -1.27 12.28 -10.96
C LEU A 178 -0.27 11.12 -10.82
N ALA A 179 -0.41 10.32 -9.77
CA ALA A 179 0.20 9.00 -9.68
C ALA A 179 -0.61 7.99 -10.50
N THR A 180 0.07 7.24 -11.36
CA THR A 180 -0.56 6.25 -12.21
C THR A 180 0.42 5.16 -12.64
N TYR A 181 -0.08 4.12 -13.27
CA TYR A 181 0.68 3.07 -13.91
C TYR A 181 -0.21 2.37 -14.94
N LEU A 182 0.40 1.90 -16.02
CA LEU A 182 -0.22 1.03 -17.02
C LEU A 182 0.83 0.00 -17.41
N HIS A 183 0.59 -1.28 -17.07
CA HIS A 183 1.56 -2.33 -17.36
C HIS A 183 1.76 -2.44 -18.88
N PRO A 184 3.01 -2.65 -19.38
CA PRO A 184 3.31 -2.65 -20.81
C PRO A 184 2.43 -3.57 -21.67
N THR A 185 1.94 -4.69 -21.12
CA THR A 185 1.03 -5.62 -21.81
C THR A 185 -0.32 -5.00 -22.18
N TYR A 186 -0.74 -3.92 -21.51
CA TYR A 186 -1.99 -3.22 -21.78
C TYR A 186 -1.80 -1.99 -22.69
N LEU A 187 -0.57 -1.61 -23.04
CA LEU A 187 -0.32 -0.47 -23.94
C LEU A 187 -0.86 -0.72 -25.36
N ALA A 188 -0.97 -1.98 -25.79
CA ALA A 188 -1.58 -2.33 -27.06
C ALA A 188 -3.11 -2.54 -26.96
N ASN A 189 -3.68 -2.51 -25.75
CA ASN A 189 -5.11 -2.73 -25.55
C ASN A 189 -5.84 -1.37 -25.52
N PRO A 190 -6.63 -1.02 -26.55
CA PRO A 190 -7.32 0.26 -26.59
C PRO A 190 -8.34 0.44 -25.47
N ASP A 191 -8.91 -0.65 -24.94
CA ASP A 191 -9.89 -0.60 -23.86
C ASP A 191 -9.27 -0.21 -22.51
N ALA A 192 -7.97 -0.45 -22.33
CA ALA A 192 -7.19 0.04 -21.18
C ALA A 192 -6.50 1.38 -21.50
N LEU A 193 -5.86 1.49 -22.66
CA LEU A 193 -5.03 2.65 -23.01
C LEU A 193 -5.86 3.93 -23.19
N GLN A 194 -7.01 3.88 -23.89
CA GLN A 194 -7.78 5.09 -24.19
C GLN A 194 -8.33 5.75 -22.92
N PRO A 195 -8.98 5.03 -21.98
CA PRO A 195 -9.41 5.62 -20.70
C PRO A 195 -8.24 6.14 -19.86
N TRP A 196 -7.12 5.41 -19.84
CA TRP A 196 -5.92 5.86 -19.15
C TRP A 196 -5.39 7.19 -19.70
N LEU A 197 -5.24 7.30 -21.03
CA LEU A 197 -4.79 8.52 -21.70
C LEU A 197 -5.73 9.70 -21.42
N ALA A 198 -7.04 9.48 -21.49
CA ALA A 198 -8.03 10.53 -21.25
C ALA A 198 -7.98 11.07 -19.81
N ALA A 199 -7.83 10.19 -18.82
CA ALA A 199 -7.65 10.57 -17.43
C ALA A 199 -6.32 11.33 -17.22
N CYS A 200 -5.22 10.79 -17.75
CA CYS A 200 -3.87 11.38 -17.67
C CYS A 200 -3.81 12.80 -18.25
N ALA A 201 -4.44 13.01 -19.41
CA ALA A 201 -4.46 14.30 -20.11
C ALA A 201 -5.14 15.43 -19.32
N GLY A 202 -5.89 15.11 -18.26
CA GLY A 202 -6.51 16.10 -17.38
C GLY A 202 -5.60 16.68 -16.30
N SER A 203 -4.45 16.05 -16.05
CA SER A 203 -3.54 16.39 -14.94
C SER A 203 -2.41 17.32 -15.37
N ALA A 204 -1.78 18.01 -14.40
CA ALA A 204 -0.64 18.89 -14.69
C ALA A 204 0.62 18.11 -15.10
N THR A 205 0.84 16.96 -14.46
CA THR A 205 1.99 16.07 -14.73
C THR A 205 1.70 14.67 -14.21
N LEU A 206 2.44 13.68 -14.72
CA LEU A 206 2.30 12.27 -14.36
C LEU A 206 3.48 11.80 -13.52
N ARG A 207 3.23 10.86 -12.62
CA ARG A 207 4.24 10.08 -11.90
C ARG A 207 3.88 8.61 -12.00
N MET A 208 4.87 7.79 -12.34
CA MET A 208 4.77 6.33 -12.35
C MET A 208 5.91 5.82 -11.48
N ASN A 209 5.71 5.86 -10.15
CA ASN A 209 6.82 5.65 -9.20
C ASN A 209 7.04 4.17 -8.88
N GLY A 210 6.10 3.28 -9.21
CA GLY A 210 6.28 1.83 -9.18
C GLY A 210 5.91 1.13 -7.87
N SER A 211 5.31 1.83 -6.90
CA SER A 211 4.66 1.22 -5.72
C SER A 211 3.33 1.96 -5.48
N GLY A 212 2.22 1.22 -5.51
CA GLY A 212 0.88 1.79 -5.39
C GLY A 212 0.60 2.34 -3.99
N SER A 213 1.04 1.62 -2.96
CA SER A 213 0.97 2.01 -1.56
C SER A 213 1.78 3.28 -1.31
N CYS A 214 3.01 3.35 -1.82
CA CYS A 214 3.85 4.56 -1.74
C CYS A 214 3.19 5.78 -2.37
N ASP A 215 2.53 5.60 -3.53
CA ASP A 215 1.86 6.67 -4.24
C ASP A 215 0.62 7.16 -3.46
N LEU A 216 -0.21 6.26 -2.96
CA LEU A 216 -1.39 6.60 -2.15
C LEU A 216 -1.01 7.28 -0.82
N ALA A 217 0.07 6.84 -0.16
CA ALA A 217 0.59 7.51 1.04
C ALA A 217 1.04 8.96 0.76
N ARG A 218 1.62 9.19 -0.43
CA ARG A 218 1.99 10.54 -0.90
C ARG A 218 0.77 11.37 -1.30
N VAL A 219 -0.30 10.75 -1.80
CA VAL A 219 -1.59 11.41 -2.01
C VAL A 219 -2.19 11.85 -0.67
N ALA A 220 -2.21 10.98 0.34
CA ALA A 220 -2.73 11.31 1.67
C ALA A 220 -1.99 12.49 2.35
N THR A 221 -0.70 12.67 2.04
CA THR A 221 0.10 13.81 2.52
C THR A 221 0.07 15.05 1.61
N GLY A 222 -0.66 14.99 0.48
CA GLY A 222 -0.76 16.08 -0.50
C GLY A 222 0.51 16.32 -1.32
N ARG A 223 1.49 15.40 -1.28
CA ARG A 223 2.71 15.47 -2.11
C ARG A 223 2.46 15.03 -3.54
N LEU A 224 1.53 14.10 -3.72
CA LEU A 224 0.89 13.78 -4.99
C LEU A 224 -0.57 14.22 -4.90
N GLY A 225 -1.18 14.57 -6.02
CA GLY A 225 -2.51 15.15 -6.02
C GLY A 225 -3.64 14.13 -6.07
N ALA A 226 -3.44 13.07 -6.84
CA ALA A 226 -4.40 12.00 -7.02
C ALA A 226 -3.69 10.72 -7.47
N PHE A 227 -4.41 9.61 -7.38
CA PHE A 227 -4.03 8.28 -7.84
C PHE A 227 -5.07 7.76 -8.83
N LEU A 228 -4.61 7.15 -9.93
CA LEU A 228 -5.45 6.43 -10.88
C LEU A 228 -4.69 5.23 -11.45
N GLN A 229 -5.17 4.02 -11.20
CA GLN A 229 -4.64 2.80 -11.82
C GLN A 229 -5.77 1.81 -12.04
N HIS A 230 -5.68 0.98 -13.08
CA HIS A 230 -6.58 -0.16 -13.21
C HIS A 230 -5.95 -1.41 -12.61
N SER A 231 -6.78 -2.37 -12.21
CA SER A 231 -6.38 -3.71 -11.78
C SER A 231 -5.42 -3.75 -10.57
N THR A 232 -5.44 -2.71 -9.73
CA THR A 232 -4.72 -2.67 -8.45
C THR A 232 -5.21 -3.80 -7.54
N ALA A 233 -4.29 -4.62 -7.03
CA ALA A 233 -4.64 -5.71 -6.14
C ALA A 233 -5.09 -5.17 -4.77
N GLU A 234 -5.75 -6.00 -3.98
CA GLU A 234 -6.24 -5.60 -2.65
C GLU A 234 -5.10 -5.14 -1.74
N TRP A 235 -3.95 -5.79 -1.82
CA TRP A 235 -2.76 -5.50 -1.02
C TRP A 235 -2.03 -4.22 -1.45
N ASP A 236 -2.15 -3.81 -2.71
CA ASP A 236 -1.68 -2.49 -3.18
C ASP A 236 -2.66 -1.35 -2.86
N TRP A 237 -3.96 -1.67 -2.82
CA TRP A 237 -5.02 -0.67 -2.71
C TRP A 237 -5.35 -0.30 -1.27
N TYR A 238 -5.68 -1.30 -0.44
CA TYR A 238 -6.27 -1.05 0.87
C TYR A 238 -5.34 -0.36 1.88
N PRO A 239 -4.02 -0.66 1.94
CA PRO A 239 -3.14 0.05 2.86
C PRO A 239 -3.09 1.55 2.56
N GLY A 240 -3.02 1.91 1.28
CA GLY A 240 -2.95 3.29 0.83
C GLY A 240 -4.28 4.04 0.88
N VAL A 241 -5.39 3.40 0.48
CA VAL A 241 -6.70 4.04 0.45
C VAL A 241 -7.20 4.41 1.85
N ALA A 242 -6.86 3.61 2.86
CA ALA A 242 -7.15 3.92 4.26
C ALA A 242 -6.53 5.26 4.68
N LEU A 243 -5.33 5.58 4.18
CA LEU A 243 -4.65 6.85 4.43
C LEU A 243 -5.37 8.02 3.74
N VAL A 244 -5.75 7.85 2.47
CA VAL A 244 -6.42 8.90 1.70
C VAL A 244 -7.77 9.25 2.32
N LEU A 245 -8.57 8.24 2.68
CA LEU A 245 -9.83 8.42 3.39
C LEU A 245 -9.61 9.03 4.78
N GLY A 246 -8.59 8.55 5.51
CA GLY A 246 -8.18 9.10 6.80
C GLY A 246 -7.76 10.58 6.75
N ALA A 247 -7.19 11.02 5.65
CA ALA A 247 -6.85 12.43 5.39
C ALA A 247 -8.06 13.26 4.90
N GLY A 248 -9.25 12.66 4.79
CA GLY A 248 -10.47 13.32 4.33
C GLY A 248 -10.59 13.47 2.81
N GLY A 249 -9.80 12.70 2.06
CA GLY A 249 -9.98 12.50 0.63
C GLY A 249 -11.12 11.55 0.30
N VAL A 250 -11.27 11.23 -0.98
CA VAL A 250 -12.25 10.31 -1.53
C VAL A 250 -11.54 9.21 -2.29
N ALA A 251 -12.13 8.03 -2.32
CA ALA A 251 -11.69 6.93 -3.15
C ALA A 251 -12.89 6.23 -3.78
N GLU A 252 -12.75 5.86 -5.05
CA GLU A 252 -13.78 5.19 -5.82
C GLU A 252 -13.17 4.08 -6.68
N THR A 253 -13.94 3.01 -6.85
CA THR A 253 -13.64 1.92 -7.77
C THR A 253 -14.71 1.91 -8.85
N VAL A 254 -14.31 2.07 -10.12
CA VAL A 254 -15.22 2.13 -11.26
C VAL A 254 -14.88 1.08 -12.31
N GLU A 255 -15.90 0.35 -12.77
CA GLU A 255 -15.77 -0.57 -13.90
C GLU A 255 -15.97 0.23 -15.20
N HIS A 256 -15.01 0.16 -16.13
CA HIS A 256 -15.12 0.76 -17.46
C HIS A 256 -14.35 -0.08 -18.47
N ARG A 257 -15.01 -0.41 -19.59
CA ARG A 257 -14.46 -1.24 -20.69
C ARG A 257 -13.83 -2.56 -20.23
N GLY A 258 -14.44 -3.21 -19.24
CA GLY A 258 -13.96 -4.50 -18.71
C GLY A 258 -12.77 -4.39 -17.75
N PHE A 259 -12.38 -3.18 -17.37
CA PHE A 259 -11.34 -2.92 -16.38
C PHE A 259 -11.91 -2.26 -15.14
N ARG A 260 -11.40 -2.70 -13.99
CA ARG A 260 -11.65 -2.09 -12.69
C ARG A 260 -10.61 -1.01 -12.40
N TRP A 261 -11.04 0.23 -12.33
CA TRP A 261 -10.20 1.39 -12.07
C TRP A 261 -10.32 1.86 -10.63
N HIS A 262 -9.19 2.08 -9.98
CA HIS A 262 -9.09 2.60 -8.63
C HIS A 262 -8.63 4.05 -8.69
N VAL A 263 -9.41 4.93 -8.10
CA VAL A 263 -9.20 6.38 -8.15
C VAL A 263 -9.24 6.92 -6.73
N ALA A 264 -8.25 7.69 -6.32
CA ALA A 264 -8.21 8.29 -4.98
C ALA A 264 -7.57 9.68 -4.98
N GLY A 265 -8.03 10.57 -4.11
CA GLY A 265 -7.49 11.92 -3.98
C GLY A 265 -8.51 12.91 -3.38
N GLY A 266 -8.36 14.19 -3.71
CA GLY A 266 -9.37 15.20 -3.41
C GLY A 266 -10.67 14.94 -4.19
N ALA A 267 -11.82 15.26 -3.61
CA ALA A 267 -13.14 14.95 -4.18
C ALA A 267 -13.32 15.50 -5.61
N GLY A 268 -12.91 16.75 -5.86
CA GLY A 268 -13.00 17.37 -7.18
C GLY A 268 -12.05 16.73 -8.20
N ALA A 269 -10.89 16.25 -7.76
CA ALA A 269 -9.94 15.55 -8.62
C ALA A 269 -10.44 14.14 -9.00
N VAL A 270 -10.98 13.40 -8.03
CA VAL A 270 -11.57 12.06 -8.26
C VAL A 270 -12.74 12.15 -9.25
N ALA A 271 -13.65 13.11 -9.07
CA ALA A 271 -14.77 13.31 -9.98
C ALA A 271 -14.31 13.60 -11.43
N GLN A 272 -13.33 14.50 -11.60
CA GLN A 272 -12.77 14.83 -12.91
C GLN A 272 -12.04 13.64 -13.56
N LEU A 273 -11.32 12.83 -12.78
CA LEU A 273 -10.65 11.63 -13.28
C LEU A 273 -11.66 10.60 -13.79
N ILE A 274 -12.72 10.34 -13.03
CA ILE A 274 -13.78 9.39 -13.41
C ILE A 274 -14.55 9.88 -14.65
N GLU A 275 -14.88 11.17 -14.71
CA GLU A 275 -15.53 11.77 -15.89
C GLU A 275 -14.69 11.57 -17.15
N ARG A 276 -13.40 11.92 -17.09
CA ARG A 276 -12.47 11.76 -18.21
C ARG A 276 -12.30 10.31 -18.63
N LEU A 277 -12.14 9.42 -17.65
CA LEU A 277 -12.02 7.99 -17.87
C LEU A 277 -13.24 7.43 -18.61
N ARG A 278 -14.46 7.85 -18.21
CA ARG A 278 -15.71 7.41 -18.83
C ARG A 278 -16.00 8.04 -20.20
N SER A 279 -15.43 9.21 -20.48
CA SER A 279 -15.59 9.91 -21.76
C SER A 279 -14.84 9.26 -22.92
N ALA A 280 -13.91 8.35 -22.61
CA ALA A 280 -13.03 7.70 -23.57
C ALA A 280 -13.55 6.38 -24.09
#